data_AF-A0A352Z0A8-F1
#
_entry.id   AF-A0A352Z0A8-F1
#
_cell.length_a   1.000
_cell.length_b   1.000
_cell.length_c   1.000
_cell.angle_alpha   90.00
_cell.angle_beta   90.00
_cell.angle_gamma   90.00
#
_symmetry.space_group_name_H-M   'P 1'
#
loop_
_entity.id
_entity.type
_entity.pdbx_description
1 polymer ?
#
loop_
_entity_poly.entity_id
_entity_poly.type
_entity_poly.pdbx_seq_one_letter_code
_entity_poly.pdbx_strand_id
1 'polypeptide(L)'
;MAECKLCNIASNDISKEIGVCFKCIRERPADALPIAMQAHVRSRAAFGLPEKAPKDPRGTPCKICVNECRIPADGMGYCGVRKNEGRRWLS
;
A
#
# COMPACT_ATOMS: atom_id res chain seq x y z
N MET A 1 -4.69 12.91 -20.41
CA MET A 1 -5.47 11.71 -20.77
C MET A 1 -4.67 10.44 -20.47
N ALA A 2 -5.33 9.44 -19.89
CA ALA A 2 -4.80 8.09 -19.66
C ALA A 2 -5.89 7.06 -20.01
N GLU A 3 -5.47 5.82 -20.26
CA GLU A 3 -6.36 4.72 -20.63
C GLU A 3 -6.52 3.73 -19.48
N CYS A 4 -7.75 3.29 -19.22
CA CYS A 4 -8.01 2.25 -18.24
C CYS A 4 -7.56 0.88 -18.76
N LYS A 5 -6.66 0.21 -18.03
CA LYS A 5 -6.13 -1.11 -18.39
C LYS A 5 -7.15 -2.27 -18.38
N LEU A 6 -8.38 -2.03 -17.92
CA LEU A 6 -9.43 -3.06 -17.81
C LEU A 6 -10.54 -2.93 -18.86
N CYS A 7 -10.85 -1.70 -19.28
CA CYS A 7 -11.95 -1.45 -20.22
C CYS A 7 -11.56 -0.53 -21.38
N ASN A 8 -10.29 -0.13 -21.47
CA ASN A 8 -9.70 0.65 -22.57
C ASN A 8 -10.32 2.04 -22.80
N ILE A 9 -11.13 2.53 -21.85
CA ILE A 9 -11.64 3.90 -21.94
C ILE A 9 -10.51 4.89 -21.65
N ALA A 10 -10.36 5.88 -22.53
CA ALA A 10 -9.43 6.99 -22.36
C ALA A 10 -10.18 8.21 -21.80
N SER A 11 -9.66 8.81 -20.72
CA SER A 11 -10.23 10.03 -20.12
C SER A 11 -9.13 10.84 -19.41
N ASN A 12 -9.37 12.13 -19.21
CA ASN A 12 -8.52 12.99 -18.37
C ASN A 12 -8.69 12.70 -16.87
N ASP A 13 -9.79 12.08 -16.47
CA ASP A 13 -10.08 11.76 -15.07
C ASP A 13 -9.39 10.47 -14.60
N ILE A 14 -8.65 9.80 -15.49
CA ILE A 14 -7.89 8.59 -15.18
C ILE A 14 -6.46 8.99 -14.83
N SER A 15 -6.02 8.65 -13.62
CA SER A 15 -4.61 8.76 -13.23
C SER A 15 -3.76 7.74 -14.00
N LYS A 16 -2.63 8.21 -14.55
CA LYS A 16 -1.65 7.35 -15.22
C LYS A 16 -1.00 6.37 -14.25
N GLU A 17 -0.80 6.79 -13.00
CA GLU A 17 -0.15 6.02 -11.95
C GLU A 17 -1.04 4.85 -11.50
N ILE A 18 -2.34 5.12 -11.29
CA ILE A 18 -3.35 4.13 -10.88
C ILE A 18 -3.73 3.21 -12.04
N GLY A 19 -3.94 3.76 -13.25
CA GLY A 19 -4.16 2.99 -14.48
C GLY A 19 -5.52 2.30 -14.60
N VAL A 20 -6.47 2.58 -13.69
CA VAL A 20 -7.86 2.08 -13.74
C VAL A 20 -8.84 3.22 -13.52
N CYS A 21 -9.98 3.19 -14.23
CA CYS A 21 -11.02 4.20 -14.10
C CYS A 21 -11.94 3.93 -12.90
N PHE A 22 -12.64 4.97 -12.46
CA PHE A 22 -13.57 4.91 -11.33
C PHE A 22 -14.64 3.80 -11.49
N LYS A 23 -15.19 3.65 -12.70
CA LYS A 23 -16.19 2.61 -12.99
C LYS A 23 -15.65 1.21 -12.73
N CYS A 24 -14.45 0.90 -13.23
CA CYS A 24 -13.83 -0.42 -13.02
C CYS A 24 -13.47 -0.67 -11.55
N ILE A 25 -13.05 0.35 -10.80
CA ILE A 25 -12.79 0.21 -9.36
C ILE A 25 -14.06 -0.22 -8.61
N ARG A 26 -15.22 0.33 -8.97
CA ARG A 26 -16.49 0.05 -8.29
C ARG A 26 -17.14 -1.25 -8.75
N GLU A 27 -17.13 -1.52 -10.05
CA GLU A 27 -17.86 -2.65 -10.64
C GLU A 27 -17.02 -3.93 -10.74
N ARG A 28 -15.68 -3.80 -10.81
CA ARG A 28 -14.73 -4.92 -10.98
C ARG A 28 -13.57 -4.84 -9.98
N PRO A 29 -13.84 -4.75 -8.66
CA PRO A 29 -12.79 -4.51 -7.66
C PRO A 29 -11.74 -5.62 -7.63
N ALA A 30 -12.12 -6.88 -7.87
CA ALA A 30 -11.19 -8.00 -7.91
C ALA A 30 -10.13 -7.87 -9.02
N ASP A 31 -10.51 -7.29 -10.17
CA ASP A 31 -9.62 -7.07 -11.30
C ASP A 31 -8.85 -5.73 -11.16
N ALA A 32 -9.50 -4.71 -10.61
CA ALA A 32 -8.95 -3.36 -10.48
C ALA A 32 -7.91 -3.27 -9.35
N LEU A 33 -8.15 -3.96 -8.23
CA LEU A 33 -7.30 -3.87 -7.04
C LEU A 33 -5.85 -4.29 -7.32
N PRO A 34 -5.54 -5.43 -7.99
CA PRO A 34 -4.17 -5.80 -8.31
C PRO A 34 -3.43 -4.73 -9.11
N ILE A 35 -4.11 -4.08 -10.06
CA ILE A 35 -3.51 -3.04 -10.90
C ILE A 35 -3.24 -1.77 -10.09
N ALA A 36 -4.23 -1.29 -9.34
CA ALA A 36 -4.08 -0.10 -8.49
C ALA A 36 -3.03 -0.32 -7.39
N MET A 37 -2.96 -1.52 -6.81
CA MET A 37 -1.98 -1.87 -5.77
C MET A 37 -0.53 -1.77 -6.24
N GLN A 38 -0.24 -1.97 -7.52
CA GLN A 38 1.12 -1.80 -8.04
C GLN A 38 1.61 -0.35 -7.88
N ALA A 39 0.72 0.64 -8.02
CA ALA A 39 1.08 2.04 -7.80
C ALA A 39 1.49 2.29 -6.34
N HIS A 40 0.72 1.75 -5.40
CA HIS A 40 1.01 1.83 -3.97
C HIS A 40 2.35 1.16 -3.62
N VAL A 41 2.62 -0.03 -4.16
CA VAL A 41 3.88 -0.76 -3.97
C VAL A 41 5.07 0.08 -4.45
N ARG A 42 5.02 0.57 -5.69
CA ARG A 42 6.09 1.40 -6.27
C ARG A 42 6.34 2.67 -5.46
N SER A 43 5.26 3.36 -5.09
CA SER A 43 5.35 4.59 -4.29
C SER A 43 6.05 4.33 -2.96
N ARG A 44 5.71 3.24 -2.27
CA ARG A 44 6.28 2.90 -0.96
C ARG A 44 7.73 2.42 -1.05
N ALA A 45 8.05 1.62 -2.07
CA ALA A 45 9.41 1.12 -2.31
C ALA A 45 10.41 2.28 -2.50
N ALA A 46 10.01 3.37 -3.17
CA ALA A 46 10.87 4.54 -3.38
C ALA A 46 11.33 5.22 -2.07
N PHE A 47 10.60 5.01 -0.97
CA PHE A 47 10.95 5.54 0.35
C PHE A 47 11.44 4.46 1.33
N GLY A 48 11.72 3.25 0.85
CA GLY A 48 12.11 2.13 1.71
C GLY A 48 11.02 1.68 2.69
N LEU A 49 9.75 2.01 2.40
CA LEU A 49 8.62 1.68 3.26
C LEU A 49 8.07 0.28 2.96
N PRO A 50 7.54 -0.45 3.96
CA PRO A 50 6.98 -1.79 3.75
C PRO A 50 5.82 -1.76 2.75
N GLU A 51 5.82 -2.60 1.72
CA GLU A 51 4.77 -2.63 0.68
C GLU A 51 3.37 -2.93 1.23
N LYS A 52 3.30 -3.69 2.32
CA LYS A 52 2.07 -4.07 3.03
C LYS A 52 2.26 -3.85 4.52
N ALA A 53 1.16 -3.81 5.27
CA ALA A 53 1.23 -3.78 6.72
C ALA A 53 2.08 -4.96 7.23
N PRO A 54 3.16 -4.72 7.99
CA PRO A 54 3.99 -5.79 8.53
C PRO A 54 3.16 -6.73 9.42
N LYS A 55 3.31 -8.03 9.23
CA LYS A 55 2.61 -9.08 9.99
C LYS A 55 3.58 -10.16 10.48
N ASP A 56 4.81 -9.77 10.85
CA ASP A 56 5.81 -10.72 11.32
C ASP A 56 5.31 -11.43 12.60
N PRO A 57 5.22 -12.77 12.64
CA PRO A 57 4.77 -13.50 13.83
C PRO A 57 5.64 -13.25 15.08
N ARG A 58 6.91 -12.90 14.91
CA ARG A 58 7.85 -12.54 16.00
C ARG A 58 7.99 -11.03 16.18
N GLY A 59 7.29 -10.24 15.36
CA GLY A 59 7.34 -8.79 15.40
C GLY A 59 6.61 -8.18 16.60
N THR A 60 7.03 -6.98 16.98
CA THR A 60 6.41 -6.21 18.07
C THR A 60 5.07 -5.63 17.60
N PRO A 61 3.96 -5.84 18.34
CA PRO A 61 2.62 -5.40 17.91
C PRO A 61 2.36 -3.91 18.16
N CYS A 62 1.99 -3.17 17.12
CA CYS A 62 1.51 -1.79 17.19
C CYS A 62 -0.01 -1.75 17.01
N LYS A 63 -0.77 -1.33 18.03
CA LYS A 63 -2.26 -1.32 18.02
C LYS A 63 -2.87 0.08 17.89
N ILE A 64 -2.13 1.06 17.38
CA ILE A 64 -2.54 2.47 17.36
C ILE A 64 -3.56 2.76 16.24
N CYS A 65 -3.53 1.99 15.14
CA CYS A 65 -4.45 2.15 14.02
C CYS A 65 -4.89 0.80 13.47
N VAL A 66 -5.84 0.84 12.52
CA VAL A 66 -6.48 -0.34 11.90
C VAL A 66 -5.50 -1.33 11.26
N ASN A 67 -4.28 -0.91 10.91
CA ASN A 67 -3.29 -1.80 10.30
C ASN A 67 -2.70 -2.83 11.27
N GLU A 68 -2.79 -2.57 12.58
CA GLU A 68 -2.32 -3.47 13.65
C GLU A 68 -0.99 -4.19 13.35
N CYS A 69 0.02 -3.40 12.95
CA CYS A 69 1.26 -3.96 12.41
C CYS A 69 1.98 -4.83 13.46
N ARG A 70 2.51 -5.98 13.05
CA ARG A 70 3.54 -6.72 13.79
C ARG A 70 4.87 -6.49 13.10
N ILE A 71 5.67 -5.61 13.68
CA ILE A 71 6.86 -5.03 13.03
C ILE A 71 8.09 -5.88 13.38
N PRO A 72 8.84 -6.41 12.40
CA PRO A 72 10.05 -7.20 12.66
C PRO A 72 11.12 -6.38 13.38
N ALA A 73 12.11 -7.05 13.98
CA ALA A 73 13.26 -6.38 14.56
C ALA A 73 13.97 -5.52 13.51
N ASP A 74 14.36 -4.31 13.90
CA ASP A 74 14.96 -3.26 13.07
C ASP A 74 14.10 -2.82 11.87
N GLY A 75 12.84 -3.26 11.87
CA GLY A 75 11.85 -2.94 10.85
C GLY A 75 11.03 -1.69 11.14
N MET A 76 10.27 -1.29 10.12
CA MET A 76 9.40 -0.12 10.15
C MET A 76 7.94 -0.52 10.00
N GLY A 77 7.04 0.24 10.63
CA GLY A 77 5.59 0.10 10.48
C GLY A 77 5.10 0.61 9.15
N TYR A 78 3.87 0.24 8.78
CA TYR A 78 3.27 0.68 7.52
C TYR A 78 3.16 2.20 7.38
N CYS A 79 2.95 2.92 8.50
CA CYS A 79 2.85 4.37 8.50
C CYS A 79 4.19 5.09 8.25
N GLY A 80 5.33 4.41 8.30
CA GLY A 80 6.65 5.05 8.22
C GLY A 80 7.09 5.79 9.49
N VAL A 81 6.23 5.90 10.50
CA VAL A 81 6.51 6.63 11.76
C VAL A 81 7.08 5.70 12.82
N ARG A 82 6.52 4.50 12.99
CA ARG A 82 6.93 3.57 14.04
C ARG A 82 8.08 2.68 13.55
N LYS A 83 9.15 2.61 14.33
CA LYS A 83 10.28 1.68 14.11
C LYS A 83 10.49 0.80 15.33
N ASN A 84 10.85 -0.46 15.09
CA ASN A 84 11.21 -1.42 16.13
C ASN A 84 12.74 -1.50 16.21
N GLU A 85 13.38 -0.73 17.09
CA GLU A 85 14.83 -0.83 17.30
C GLU A 85 15.11 -1.71 18.52
N GLY A 86 15.63 -2.92 18.30
CA GLY A 86 16.03 -3.81 19.40
C GLY A 86 14.95 -4.10 20.46
N ARG A 87 13.66 -4.16 20.08
CA ARG A 87 12.46 -4.30 20.96
C ARG A 87 11.99 -3.03 21.69
N ARG A 88 12.56 -1.86 21.39
CA ARG A 88 12.07 -0.57 21.87
C ARG A 88 11.30 0.15 20.76
N TRP A 89 10.20 0.80 21.13
CA TRP A 89 9.46 1.69 20.23
C TRP A 89 10.21 3.01 20.09
N LEU A 90 10.53 3.40 18.86
CA LEU A 90 10.75 4.81 18.54
C LEU A 90 9.49 5.37 17.89
N SER A 91 9.14 6.58 18.33
CA SER A 91 8.04 7.40 17.81
C SER A 91 8.58 8.71 17.29
#